data_AF-D6LHK0-F1
#
_entry.id   AF-D6LHK0-F1
#
_cell.length_a   1.000
_cell.length_b   1.000
_cell.length_c   1.000
_cell.angle_alpha   90.00
_cell.angle_beta   90.00
_cell.angle_gamma   90.00
#
_symmetry.space_group_name_H-M   'P 1'
#
loop_
_entity.id
_entity.type
_entity.pdbx_description
1 polymer ?
#
loop_
_entity_poly.entity_id
_entity_poly.type
_entity_poly.pdbx_seq_one_letter_code
_entity_poly.pdbx_strand_id
1 'polypeptide(L)'
;MTVEFLEIIAKICAYAIAFFIWLIGGWDTLSQVLFGLMFLDFLSGMFVGYKTQNLNSKRAFKGLRKKLLILVILCGASLMHKLVPELAFRTLVGLFYCANELLSIAENGARAGLPIPQKLKAALEQCKGDKCNTDSLKDKEKNIKPEDIKPEDFDKEIK
;
A
#
# COMPACT_ATOMS: atom_id res chain seq x y z
N MET A 1 1.40 -23.43 39.88
CA MET A 1 0.24 -22.61 39.44
C MET A 1 0.65 -21.43 38.54
N THR A 2 1.60 -20.56 38.92
CA THR A 2 2.04 -19.44 38.05
C THR A 2 2.83 -19.89 36.82
N VAL A 3 3.73 -20.87 36.97
CA VAL A 3 4.53 -21.42 35.86
C VAL A 3 3.69 -22.18 34.82
N GLU A 4 2.73 -22.99 35.26
CA GLU A 4 1.83 -23.72 34.34
C GLU A 4 0.92 -22.76 33.55
N PHE A 5 0.41 -21.71 34.20
CA PHE A 5 -0.38 -20.69 33.52
C PHE A 5 0.44 -19.95 32.46
N LEU A 6 1.71 -19.62 32.77
CA LEU A 6 2.62 -19.00 31.82
C LEU A 6 2.92 -19.92 30.62
N GLU A 7 3.08 -21.23 30.85
CA GLU A 7 3.26 -22.20 29.77
C GLU A 7 2.04 -22.32 28.86
N ILE A 8 0.83 -22.30 29.43
CA ILE A 8 -0.41 -22.34 28.65
C ILE A 8 -0.52 -21.10 27.76
N ILE A 9 -0.23 -19.91 28.29
CA ILE A 9 -0.20 -18.68 27.51
C ILE A 9 0.83 -18.76 26.39
N ALA A 10 2.05 -19.21 26.69
CA ALA A 10 3.12 -19.33 25.70
C ALA A 10 2.72 -20.27 24.54
N LYS A 11 2.09 -21.41 24.86
CA LYS A 11 1.58 -22.37 23.85
C LYS A 11 0.51 -21.74 22.97
N ILE A 12 -0.47 -21.06 23.56
CA ILE A 12 -1.54 -20.36 22.80
C ILE A 12 -0.92 -19.30 21.87
N CYS A 13 0.03 -18.51 22.36
CA CYS A 13 0.75 -17.53 21.54
C CYS A 13 1.50 -18.20 20.38
N ALA A 14 2.20 -19.30 20.62
CA ALA A 14 2.92 -20.03 19.59
C ALA A 14 1.97 -20.54 18.48
N TYR A 15 0.84 -21.14 18.85
CA TYR A 15 -0.17 -21.60 17.89
C TYR A 15 -0.78 -20.44 17.10
N ALA A 16 -1.07 -19.31 17.75
CA ALA A 16 -1.60 -18.12 17.09
C ALA A 16 -0.61 -17.54 16.07
N ILE A 17 0.69 -17.46 16.42
CA ILE A 17 1.75 -16.99 15.52
C ILE A 17 1.91 -17.95 14.34
N ALA A 18 1.94 -19.26 14.58
CA ALA A 18 2.04 -20.27 13.53
C ALA A 18 0.86 -20.18 12.54
N PHE A 19 -0.36 -20.01 13.07
CA PHE A 19 -1.56 -19.82 12.25
C PHE A 19 -1.48 -18.55 11.41
N PHE A 20 -0.99 -17.45 11.97
CA PHE A 20 -0.77 -16.20 11.25
C PHE A 20 0.23 -16.34 10.11
N ILE A 21 1.36 -17.00 10.35
CA ILE A 21 2.38 -17.25 9.31
C ILE A 21 1.78 -18.09 8.17
N TRP A 22 0.97 -19.10 8.52
CA TRP A 22 0.27 -19.91 7.52
C TRP A 22 -0.76 -19.11 6.69
N LEU A 23 -1.45 -18.14 7.31
CA LEU A 23 -2.40 -17.24 6.63
C LEU A 23 -1.72 -16.30 5.63
N ILE A 24 -0.55 -15.76 5.99
CA ILE A 24 0.28 -14.90 5.12
C ILE A 24 0.89 -15.71 3.94
N GLY A 25 0.72 -17.03 3.95
CA GLY A 25 1.25 -17.91 2.90
C GLY A 25 2.72 -18.29 3.10
N GLY A 26 3.26 -18.11 4.31
CA GLY A 26 4.60 -18.53 4.70
C GLY A 26 5.55 -17.39 5.07
N TRP A 27 6.74 -17.78 5.53
CA TRP A 27 7.84 -16.88 5.92
C TRP A 27 8.97 -16.89 4.87
N ASP A 28 8.63 -16.46 3.67
CA ASP A 28 9.55 -16.35 2.53
C ASP A 28 10.07 -14.93 2.33
N THR A 29 10.93 -14.74 1.33
CA THR A 29 11.58 -13.45 1.03
C THR A 29 10.60 -12.31 0.85
N LEU A 30 9.44 -12.55 0.20
CA LEU A 30 8.42 -11.51 -0.01
C LEU A 30 7.87 -10.99 1.32
N SER A 31 7.49 -11.90 2.21
CA SER A 31 7.00 -11.58 3.56
C SER A 31 8.08 -10.84 4.35
N GLN A 32 9.31 -11.36 4.36
CA GLN A 32 10.43 -10.74 5.08
C GLN A 32 10.71 -9.30 4.62
N VAL A 33 10.75 -9.06 3.30
CA VAL A 33 10.97 -7.73 2.73
C VAL A 33 9.83 -6.79 3.09
N LEU A 34 8.58 -7.23 2.97
CA LEU A 34 7.42 -6.40 3.32
C LEU A 34 7.43 -6.00 4.79
N PHE A 35 7.66 -6.95 5.71
CA PHE A 35 7.77 -6.66 7.14
C PHE A 35 8.94 -5.72 7.44
N GLY A 36 10.09 -5.92 6.79
CA GLY A 36 11.24 -5.03 6.91
C GLY A 36 10.92 -3.60 6.47
N LEU A 37 10.23 -3.43 5.34
CA LEU A 37 9.79 -2.12 4.84
C LEU A 37 8.78 -1.46 5.77
N MET A 38 7.79 -2.21 6.28
CA MET A 38 6.84 -1.70 7.27
C MET A 38 7.54 -1.21 8.55
N PHE A 39 8.57 -1.93 9.00
CA PHE A 39 9.39 -1.56 10.15
C PHE A 39 10.21 -0.29 9.87
N LEU A 40 10.89 -0.21 8.73
CA LEU A 40 11.63 0.98 8.32
C LEU A 40 10.72 2.20 8.12
N ASP A 41 9.53 2.02 7.57
CA ASP A 41 8.53 3.07 7.45
C ASP A 41 8.07 3.56 8.84
N PHE A 42 7.87 2.64 9.79
CA PHE A 42 7.50 3.01 11.15
C PHE A 42 8.60 3.81 11.84
N LEU A 43 9.86 3.36 11.73
CA LEU A 43 11.02 4.05 12.29
C LEU A 43 11.22 5.42 11.64
N SER A 44 11.14 5.52 10.30
CA SER A 44 11.29 6.80 9.60
C SER A 44 10.15 7.77 9.96
N GLY A 45 8.92 7.29 10.10
CA GLY A 45 7.78 8.07 10.55
C GLY A 45 7.95 8.59 11.99
N MET A 46 8.50 7.76 12.88
CA MET A 46 8.87 8.17 14.25
C MET A 46 9.97 9.23 14.25
N PHE A 47 11.03 9.04 13.46
CA PHE A 47 12.16 9.97 13.38
C PHE A 47 11.72 11.36 12.92
N VAL A 48 10.91 11.43 11.86
CA VAL A 48 10.33 12.69 11.38
C VAL A 48 9.43 13.32 12.45
N GLY A 49 8.58 12.52 13.09
CA GLY A 49 7.69 13.01 14.15
C GLY A 49 8.44 13.59 15.35
N TYR A 50 9.58 13.00 15.73
CA TYR A 50 10.46 13.47 16.79
C TYR A 50 11.12 14.80 16.42
N LYS A 51 11.64 14.92 15.19
CA LYS A 51 12.24 16.16 14.67
C LYS A 51 11.24 17.32 14.61
N THR A 52 9.97 17.03 14.30
CA THR A 52 8.90 18.05 14.23
C THR A 52 8.22 18.30 15.59
N GLN A 53 8.68 17.66 16.69
CA GLN A 53 8.08 17.75 18.04
C GLN A 53 6.56 17.52 18.08
N ASN A 54 6.01 16.88 17.04
CA ASN A 54 4.59 16.64 16.84
C ASN A 54 4.32 15.12 16.85
N LEU A 55 4.78 14.46 17.92
CA LEU A 55 4.51 13.05 18.18
C LEU A 55 3.06 12.88 18.65
N ASN A 56 2.12 13.09 17.74
CA ASN A 56 0.73 12.78 18.02
C ASN A 56 0.54 11.27 17.93
N SER A 57 0.16 10.65 19.04
CA SER A 57 -0.20 9.22 19.12
C SER A 57 -1.29 8.84 18.11
N LYS A 58 -2.18 9.77 17.74
CA LYS A 58 -3.17 9.58 16.66
C LYS A 58 -2.50 9.34 15.30
N ARG A 59 -1.36 9.98 15.03
CA ARG A 59 -0.60 9.80 13.78
C ARG A 59 0.06 8.43 13.73
N ALA A 60 0.67 8.00 14.83
CA ALA A 60 1.25 6.67 14.96
C ALA A 60 0.19 5.57 14.78
N PHE A 61 -0.97 5.72 15.44
CA PHE A 61 -2.07 4.77 15.33
C PHE A 61 -2.65 4.72 13.91
N LYS A 62 -2.76 5.86 13.22
CA LYS A 62 -3.22 5.92 11.82
C LYS A 62 -2.27 5.17 10.88
N GLY A 63 -0.95 5.29 11.09
CA GLY A 63 0.07 4.54 10.34
C GLY A 63 -0.01 3.03 10.60
N LEU A 64 -0.14 2.63 11.86
CA LEU A 64 -0.26 1.23 12.24
C LEU A 64 -1.52 0.58 11.67
N ARG A 65 -2.68 1.27 11.71
CA ARG A 65 -3.93 0.77 11.14
C ARG A 65 -3.80 0.48 9.64
N LYS A 66 -3.10 1.35 8.88
CA LYS A 66 -2.87 1.13 7.45
C LYS A 66 -2.07 -0.17 7.22
N LYS A 67 -1.02 -0.40 8.01
CA LYS A 67 -0.17 -1.59 7.92
C LYS A 67 -0.95 -2.88 8.26
N LEU A 68 -1.82 -2.84 9.26
CA LEU A 68 -2.70 -3.96 9.58
C LEU A 68 -3.64 -4.31 8.41
N LEU A 69 -4.21 -3.31 7.72
CA LEU A 69 -5.04 -3.56 6.53
C LEU A 69 -4.24 -4.19 5.39
N ILE A 70 -2.99 -3.75 5.18
CA ILE A 70 -2.09 -4.36 4.19
C ILE A 70 -1.89 -5.85 4.48
N LEU A 71 -1.64 -6.21 5.75
CA LEU A 71 -1.48 -7.61 6.16
C LEU A 71 -2.75 -8.44 5.91
N VAL A 72 -3.93 -7.89 6.21
CA VAL A 72 -5.22 -8.55 5.94
C VAL A 72 -5.39 -8.82 4.44
N ILE A 73 -5.10 -7.84 3.59
CA ILE A 73 -5.20 -7.99 2.13
C ILE A 73 -4.18 -9.00 1.62
N LEU A 74 -2.95 -9.00 2.15
CA LEU A 74 -1.94 -10.00 1.82
C LEU A 74 -2.37 -11.42 2.22
N CYS A 75 -2.99 -11.61 3.38
CA CYS A 75 -3.58 -12.89 3.78
C CYS A 75 -4.66 -13.33 2.78
N GLY A 76 -5.56 -12.42 2.38
CA GLY A 76 -6.55 -12.70 1.34
C GLY A 76 -5.92 -13.11 0.00
N ALA A 77 -4.90 -12.38 -0.44
CA ALA A 77 -4.14 -12.70 -1.66
C ALA A 77 -3.42 -14.06 -1.56
N SER A 78 -2.94 -14.41 -0.38
CA SER A 78 -2.29 -15.69 -0.10
C SER A 78 -3.28 -16.85 -0.15
N LEU A 79 -4.51 -16.65 0.34
CA LEU A 79 -5.58 -17.63 0.21
C LEU A 79 -5.99 -17.80 -1.26
N MET A 80 -6.14 -16.71 -2.02
CA MET A 80 -6.45 -16.76 -3.45
C MET A 80 -5.33 -17.45 -4.25
N HIS A 81 -4.07 -17.22 -3.90
CA HIS A 81 -2.94 -17.89 -4.52
C HIS A 81 -2.93 -19.41 -4.24
N LYS A 82 -3.41 -19.84 -3.06
CA LYS A 82 -3.58 -21.29 -2.77
C LYS A 82 -4.69 -21.91 -3.63
N LEU A 83 -5.75 -21.15 -3.97
CA LEU A 83 -6.82 -21.61 -4.86
C LEU A 83 -6.36 -21.67 -6.33
N VAL A 84 -5.63 -20.65 -6.80
CA VAL A 84 -5.13 -20.55 -8.18
C VAL A 84 -3.64 -20.20 -8.18
N PRO A 85 -2.75 -21.22 -8.12
CA PRO A 85 -1.31 -21.01 -8.01
C PRO A 85 -0.69 -20.34 -9.25
N GLU A 86 -1.24 -20.60 -10.44
CA GLU A 86 -0.75 -20.06 -11.72
C GLU A 86 -0.70 -18.53 -11.79
N LEU A 87 -1.60 -17.84 -11.08
CA LEU A 87 -1.76 -16.39 -11.18
C LEU A 87 -0.88 -15.58 -10.22
N ALA A 88 -0.02 -16.23 -9.42
CA ALA A 88 0.95 -15.58 -8.53
C ALA A 88 0.38 -14.38 -7.72
N PHE A 89 -0.91 -14.43 -7.33
CA PHE A 89 -1.63 -13.30 -6.73
C PHE A 89 -0.93 -12.72 -5.51
N ARG A 90 -0.38 -13.59 -4.66
CA ARG A 90 0.36 -13.20 -3.47
C ARG A 90 1.57 -12.33 -3.81
N THR A 91 2.32 -12.72 -4.84
CA THR A 91 3.50 -11.99 -5.30
C THR A 91 3.13 -10.62 -5.86
N LEU A 92 2.10 -10.55 -6.69
CA LEU A 92 1.63 -9.28 -7.25
C LEU A 92 1.20 -8.29 -6.16
N VAL A 93 0.36 -8.75 -5.24
CA VAL A 93 -0.15 -7.94 -4.12
C VAL A 93 0.98 -7.57 -3.16
N GLY A 94 1.87 -8.51 -2.84
CA GLY A 94 3.02 -8.25 -1.97
C GLY A 94 3.97 -7.21 -2.56
N LEU A 95 4.30 -7.30 -3.86
CA LEU A 95 5.14 -6.31 -4.54
C LEU A 95 4.48 -4.94 -4.59
N PHE A 96 3.18 -4.88 -4.87
CA PHE A 96 2.41 -3.63 -4.83
C PHE A 96 2.50 -2.96 -3.45
N TYR A 97 2.35 -3.73 -2.37
CA TYR A 97 2.46 -3.18 -1.03
C TYR A 97 3.90 -2.87 -0.60
N CYS A 98 4.90 -3.62 -1.08
CA CYS A 98 6.30 -3.24 -0.89
C CYS A 98 6.55 -1.85 -1.52
N ALA A 99 6.11 -1.63 -2.76
CA ALA A 99 6.22 -0.33 -3.43
C ALA A 99 5.52 0.78 -2.63
N ASN A 100 4.34 0.51 -2.06
CA ASN A 100 3.63 1.47 -1.20
C ASN A 100 4.38 1.81 0.09
N GLU A 101 5.04 0.85 0.73
CA GLU A 101 5.88 1.10 1.91
C GLU A 101 7.16 1.88 1.53
N LEU A 102 7.81 1.56 0.41
CA LEU A 102 8.92 2.36 -0.13
C LEU A 102 8.49 3.81 -0.37
N LEU A 103 7.29 4.02 -0.94
CA LEU A 103 6.74 5.33 -1.20
C LEU A 103 6.55 6.13 0.09
N SER A 104 6.04 5.47 1.14
CA SER A 104 5.86 6.05 2.47
C SER A 104 7.19 6.43 3.14
N ILE A 105 8.21 5.57 3.00
CA ILE A 105 9.58 5.87 3.46
C ILE A 105 10.16 7.07 2.71
N ALA A 106 10.01 7.12 1.38
CA ALA A 106 10.48 8.23 0.56
C ALA A 106 9.81 9.55 0.97
N GLU A 107 8.50 9.52 1.26
CA GLU A 107 7.76 10.68 1.77
C GLU A 107 8.28 11.15 3.14
N ASN A 108 8.57 10.21 4.05
CA ASN A 108 9.17 10.54 5.34
C ASN A 108 10.60 11.09 5.18
N GLY A 109 11.40 10.54 4.26
CA GLY A 109 12.71 11.07 3.90
C GLY A 109 12.62 12.52 3.37
N ALA A 110 11.65 12.79 2.50
CA ALA A 110 11.38 14.14 1.98
C ALA A 110 11.11 15.13 3.13
N ARG A 111 10.27 14.73 4.09
CA ARG A 111 9.96 15.53 5.29
C ARG A 111 11.14 15.69 6.24
N ALA A 112 12.03 14.70 6.29
CA ALA A 112 13.24 14.77 7.12
C ALA A 112 14.27 15.79 6.58
N GLY A 113 14.12 16.20 5.32
CA GLY A 113 14.99 17.15 4.63
C GLY A 113 15.92 16.51 3.59
N LEU A 114 15.68 15.26 3.18
CA LEU A 114 16.44 14.69 2.06
C LEU A 114 16.11 15.47 0.77
N PRO A 115 17.11 15.88 -0.01
CA PRO A 115 16.89 16.51 -1.31
C PRO A 115 16.34 15.47 -2.29
N ILE A 116 15.03 15.56 -2.58
CA ILE A 116 14.35 14.70 -3.56
C ILE A 116 14.12 15.51 -4.84
N PRO A 117 14.36 14.94 -6.03
CA PRO A 117 14.08 15.61 -7.30
C PRO A 117 12.60 16.04 -7.38
N GLN A 118 12.36 17.25 -7.88
CA GLN A 118 11.02 17.86 -7.92
C GLN A 118 9.98 16.98 -8.62
N LYS A 119 10.38 16.24 -9.68
CA LYS A 119 9.51 15.32 -10.40
C LYS A 119 8.96 14.19 -9.50
N LEU A 120 9.79 13.65 -8.60
CA LEU A 120 9.38 12.60 -7.68
C LEU A 120 8.49 13.17 -6.56
N LYS A 121 8.80 14.38 -6.07
CA LYS A 121 7.95 15.08 -5.11
C LYS A 121 6.55 15.38 -5.69
N ALA A 122 6.49 15.83 -6.93
CA ALA A 122 5.23 16.08 -7.64
C ALA A 122 4.41 14.79 -7.83
N ALA A 123 5.07 13.69 -8.24
CA ALA A 123 4.40 12.38 -8.37
C ALA A 123 3.85 11.88 -7.01
N LEU A 124 4.62 12.03 -5.93
CA LEU A 124 4.20 11.69 -4.57
C LEU A 124 3.00 12.51 -4.10
N GLU A 125 2.98 13.82 -4.41
CA GLU A 125 1.86 14.71 -4.09
C GLU A 125 0.61 14.36 -4.92
N GLN A 126 0.78 13.98 -6.19
CA GLN A 126 -0.31 13.54 -7.05
C GLN A 126 -0.93 12.22 -6.57
N CYS A 127 -0.14 11.27 -6.08
CA CYS A 127 -0.66 10.02 -5.51
C CYS A 127 -1.38 10.19 -4.17
N LYS A 128 -1.32 11.38 -3.57
CA LYS A 128 -1.87 11.69 -2.24
C LYS A 128 -3.31 12.18 -2.25
N GLY A 129 -3.74 12.72 -3.39
CA GLY A 129 -5.14 13.01 -3.66
C GLY A 129 -5.62 12.11 -4.78
N ASP A 130 -6.92 11.85 -4.86
CA ASP A 130 -7.56 11.17 -6.00
C ASP A 130 -7.49 11.98 -7.31
N LYS A 131 -6.44 12.78 -7.51
CA LYS A 131 -6.09 13.44 -8.77
C LYS A 131 -5.10 12.57 -9.54
N CYS A 132 -5.41 11.28 -9.68
CA CYS A 132 -4.99 10.61 -10.91
C CYS A 132 -5.55 11.46 -12.05
N ASN A 133 -4.68 12.01 -12.90
CA ASN A 133 -5.00 12.96 -13.97
C ASN A 133 -6.28 12.57 -14.72
N THR A 134 -7.42 13.09 -14.26
CA THR A 134 -8.65 13.18 -15.03
C THR A 134 -8.65 14.43 -15.90
N ASP A 135 -7.60 15.27 -15.77
CA ASP A 135 -7.43 16.49 -16.55
C ASP A 135 -7.11 16.18 -18.02
N SER A 136 -6.39 15.08 -18.32
CA SER A 136 -6.12 14.65 -19.70
C SER A 136 -7.31 14.06 -20.46
N LEU A 137 -8.43 13.77 -19.78
CA LEU A 137 -9.70 13.37 -20.42
C LEU A 137 -10.68 14.56 -20.51
N LYS A 138 -10.65 15.47 -19.52
CA LYS A 138 -11.49 16.67 -19.53
C LYS A 138 -11.10 17.70 -20.60
N ASP A 139 -9.83 17.76 -20.98
CA ASP A 139 -9.37 18.69 -22.03
C ASP A 139 -9.77 18.24 -23.46
N LYS A 140 -9.99 16.93 -23.67
CA LYS A 140 -10.51 16.42 -24.96
C LYS A 140 -12.00 16.66 -25.10
N GLU A 141 -12.78 16.49 -24.03
CA GLU A 141 -14.24 16.65 -24.06
C GLU A 141 -14.66 18.13 -24.19
N LYS A 142 -13.89 19.06 -23.61
CA LYS A 142 -14.17 20.51 -23.69
C LYS A 142 -13.81 21.17 -25.01
N ASN A 143 -13.04 20.52 -25.89
CA ASN A 143 -12.62 21.07 -27.18
C ASN A 143 -13.34 20.47 -28.39
N ILE A 144 -14.26 19.52 -28.19
CA ILE A 144 -15.18 19.10 -29.25
C ILE A 144 -16.35 20.06 -29.23
N LYS A 145 -16.34 21.04 -30.14
CA LYS A 145 -17.50 21.90 -30.35
C LYS A 145 -18.60 21.04 -31.00
N PRO A 146 -19.88 21.22 -30.61
CA PRO A 146 -21.00 20.53 -31.25
C PRO A 146 -21.09 20.76 -32.78
N GLU A 147 -20.40 21.80 -33.28
CA GLU A 147 -20.31 22.14 -34.71
C GLU A 147 -19.37 21.24 -35.52
N ASP A 148 -18.47 20.47 -34.87
CA ASP A 148 -17.52 19.58 -35.57
C ASP A 148 -18.09 18.15 -35.78
N ILE A 149 -19.28 17.86 -35.24
CA ILE A 149 -19.98 16.58 -35.47
C ILE A 149 -20.70 16.68 -36.80
N LYS A 150 -20.03 16.26 -37.88
CA LYS A 150 -20.69 16.13 -39.19
C LYS A 150 -21.71 14.99 -39.11
N PRO A 151 -22.97 15.20 -39.54
CA PRO A 151 -24.00 14.15 -39.55
C PRO A 151 -23.62 12.95 -40.44
N GLU A 152 -22.59 13.09 -41.28
CA GLU A 152 -22.06 12.05 -42.17
C GLU A 152 -21.40 10.86 -41.44
N ASP A 153 -21.05 11.00 -40.15
CA ASP A 153 -20.44 9.92 -39.36
C ASP A 153 -21.46 8.95 -38.75
N PHE A 154 -22.75 9.33 -38.66
CA PHE A 154 -23.79 8.45 -38.10
C PHE A 154 -24.30 7.39 -39.09
N ASP A 155 -24.18 7.63 -40.40
CA ASP A 155 -24.70 6.71 -41.42
C ASP A 155 -23.73 5.56 -41.77
N LYS A 156 -22.50 5.58 -41.25
CA LYS A 156 -21.50 4.51 -41.51
C LYS A 156 -21.50 3.37 -40.50
N GLU A 157 -22.17 3.51 -39.37
CA GLU A 157 -22.31 2.42 -38.38
C GLU A 157 -23.56 1.55 -38.58
N ILE A 158 -24.50 1.98 -39.43
CA ILE A 158 -25.69 1.20 -39.77
C ILE A 158 -25.55 0.65 -41.20
N LYS A 159 -24.54 -0.22 -41.40
CA LYS A 159 -24.53 -1.17 -42.52
C LYS A 159 -23.72 -2.43 -42.21
#